data_AF-A0A357EMC3-F1
#
_entry.id   AF-A0A357EMC3-F1
#
_cell.length_a   1.000
_cell.length_b   1.000
_cell.length_c   1.000
_cell.angle_alpha   90.00
_cell.angle_beta   90.00
_cell.angle_gamma   90.00
#
_symmetry.space_group_name_H-M   'P 1'
#
loop_
_entity.id
_entity.type
_entity.pdbx_description
1 polymer ?
#
loop_
_entity_poly.entity_id
_entity_poly.type
_entity_poly.pdbx_seq_one_letter_code
_entity_poly.pdbx_strand_id
1 'polypeptide(L)'
;MVKRNMTRSGNVILSVFLALVSLPSCKSRPDLVIHQSDTLSVVIRELPAGYPSIMPVHHPYTIPPEAVIDILESLTYDAGTLLPLATARPRSVFTKPQAKRLAPELSKALSLAPPERVSAFTIADVEKPDRLTTGFVFVLDGEVHLIIEHLQRPRYEGEQTSYQQPVSNWKLRPTGNQRLYARHLNGKGEMTNWIISPLR
;
A
#
# COMPACT_ATOMS: atom_id res chain seq x y z
N MET A 1 89.71 2.15 -14.34
CA MET A 1 89.34 3.02 -15.49
C MET A 1 88.15 3.87 -15.11
N VAL A 2 88.23 5.13 -15.51
CA VAL A 2 87.38 6.27 -15.14
C VAL A 2 86.29 6.48 -16.19
N LYS A 3 85.17 7.12 -15.76
CA LYS A 3 84.31 8.10 -16.48
C LYS A 3 82.88 7.71 -16.94
N ARG A 4 81.92 8.20 -16.13
CA ARG A 4 80.87 9.23 -16.41
C ARG A 4 79.62 8.88 -17.23
N ASN A 5 78.49 8.93 -16.51
CA ASN A 5 77.29 9.77 -16.68
C ASN A 5 76.79 10.13 -18.09
N MET A 6 75.49 9.91 -18.34
CA MET A 6 74.57 11.03 -18.60
C MET A 6 73.08 10.68 -18.42
N THR A 7 72.38 11.66 -17.86
CA THR A 7 70.95 11.82 -17.55
C THR A 7 70.11 12.17 -18.79
N ARG A 8 68.83 11.77 -18.79
CA ARG A 8 67.65 12.57 -19.22
C ARG A 8 66.37 11.73 -19.01
N SER A 9 65.53 12.07 -18.04
CA SER A 9 64.41 13.03 -18.11
C SER A 9 63.25 12.55 -18.98
N GLY A 10 62.11 12.26 -18.35
CA GLY A 10 60.84 12.01 -19.03
C GLY A 10 59.72 11.75 -18.03
N ASN A 11 59.14 12.83 -17.50
CA ASN A 11 57.88 12.81 -16.78
C ASN A 11 56.79 12.17 -17.64
N VAL A 12 56.06 11.20 -17.08
CA VAL A 12 54.63 11.03 -17.40
C VAL A 12 53.90 10.85 -16.07
N ILE A 13 53.33 11.94 -15.60
CA ILE A 13 52.26 11.95 -14.61
C ILE A 13 51.01 11.49 -15.37
N LEU A 14 50.44 10.35 -15.00
CA LEU A 14 49.02 10.09 -15.24
C LEU A 14 48.42 9.46 -13.99
N SER A 15 47.90 10.35 -13.16
CA SER A 15 46.98 10.08 -12.07
C SER A 15 45.68 9.47 -12.59
N VAL A 16 45.31 8.28 -12.09
CA VAL A 16 43.91 7.85 -12.03
C VAL A 16 43.61 7.46 -10.59
N PHE A 17 42.93 8.36 -9.90
CA PHE A 17 42.29 8.12 -8.62
C PHE A 17 41.15 7.11 -8.84
N LEU A 18 41.30 5.86 -8.39
CA LEU A 18 40.15 5.03 -8.05
C LEU A 18 39.77 5.30 -6.59
N ALA A 19 39.00 6.36 -6.38
CA ALA A 19 38.16 6.45 -5.20
C ALA A 19 37.03 5.43 -5.40
N LEU A 20 37.20 4.23 -4.82
CA LEU A 20 36.12 3.28 -4.63
C LEU A 20 35.10 3.95 -3.68
N VAL A 21 34.13 4.62 -4.29
CA VAL A 21 32.90 5.05 -3.64
C VAL A 21 32.21 3.78 -3.19
N SER A 22 32.43 3.38 -1.94
CA SER A 22 31.56 2.45 -1.25
C SER A 22 30.21 3.16 -1.08
N LEU A 23 29.36 3.04 -2.10
CA LEU A 23 27.95 3.31 -1.95
C LEU A 23 27.46 2.38 -0.83
N PRO A 24 26.89 2.88 0.28
CA PRO A 24 26.11 2.02 1.13
C PRO A 24 24.99 1.49 0.24
N SER A 25 25.08 0.20 -0.09
CA SER A 25 23.96 -0.52 -0.68
C SER A 25 22.80 -0.31 0.29
N CYS A 26 21.87 0.58 -0.08
CA CYS A 26 20.57 0.69 0.57
C CYS A 26 19.88 -0.66 0.39
N LYS A 27 20.22 -1.62 1.26
CA LYS A 27 19.48 -2.86 1.39
C LYS A 27 18.17 -2.46 2.05
N SER A 28 17.14 -2.26 1.24
CA SER A 28 15.78 -2.27 1.75
C SER A 28 15.63 -3.56 2.57
N ARG A 29 15.10 -3.45 3.80
CA ARG A 29 14.89 -4.66 4.60
C ARG A 29 13.96 -5.60 3.80
N PRO A 30 14.15 -6.92 3.86
CA PRO A 30 13.28 -7.84 3.15
C PRO A 30 11.84 -7.68 3.64
N ASP A 31 10.88 -7.82 2.73
CA ASP A 31 9.45 -7.85 3.08
C ASP A 31 9.17 -9.02 4.01
N LEU A 32 8.36 -8.78 5.06
CA LEU A 32 8.00 -9.81 6.03
C LEU A 32 6.63 -10.38 5.69
N VAL A 33 6.58 -11.62 5.23
CA VAL A 33 5.34 -12.33 4.90
C VAL A 33 4.65 -12.78 6.18
N ILE A 34 3.41 -12.34 6.38
CA ILE A 34 2.54 -12.78 7.48
C ILE A 34 1.70 -13.98 7.05
N HIS A 35 1.15 -13.90 5.83
CA HIS A 35 0.34 -14.95 5.21
C HIS A 35 0.51 -14.91 3.70
N GLN A 36 0.55 -16.08 3.05
CA GLN A 36 0.53 -16.20 1.60
C GLN A 36 -0.24 -17.45 1.17
N SER A 37 -1.22 -17.26 0.30
CA SER A 37 -1.99 -18.31 -0.39
C SER A 37 -2.46 -17.79 -1.76
N ASP A 38 -3.16 -18.62 -2.52
CA ASP A 38 -3.69 -18.25 -3.85
C ASP A 38 -4.73 -17.12 -3.80
N THR A 39 -5.41 -16.95 -2.65
CA THR A 39 -6.54 -16.01 -2.52
C THR A 39 -6.37 -15.00 -1.38
N LEU A 40 -5.25 -15.04 -0.67
CA LEU A 40 -4.95 -14.12 0.43
C LEU A 40 -3.44 -13.94 0.56
N SER A 41 -2.99 -12.69 0.63
CA SER A 41 -1.63 -12.33 0.97
C SER A 41 -1.65 -11.17 1.96
N VAL A 42 -0.82 -11.26 3.00
CA VAL A 42 -0.56 -10.17 3.94
C VAL A 42 0.95 -10.10 4.17
N VAL A 43 1.52 -8.93 3.89
CA VAL A 43 2.97 -8.70 3.91
C VAL A 43 3.27 -7.35 4.55
N ILE A 44 4.25 -7.31 5.45
CA ILE A 44 4.77 -6.07 6.02
C ILE A 44 5.90 -5.56 5.12
N ARG A 45 5.70 -4.36 4.59
CA ARG A 45 6.61 -3.75 3.60
C ARG A 45 6.62 -2.23 3.72
N GLU A 46 7.52 -1.60 3.00
CA GLU A 46 7.53 -0.14 2.87
C GLU A 46 6.32 0.33 2.07
N LEU A 47 5.78 1.50 2.46
CA LEU A 47 4.74 2.17 1.70
C LEU A 47 5.35 2.66 0.37
N PRO A 48 4.74 2.38 -0.79
CA PRO A 48 5.30 2.81 -2.07
C PRO A 48 5.51 4.31 -2.18
N ALA A 49 6.39 4.74 -3.08
CA ALA A 49 6.51 6.16 -3.44
C ALA A 49 5.18 6.68 -4.00
N GLY A 50 4.81 7.92 -3.67
CA GLY A 50 3.57 8.58 -4.13
C GLY A 50 2.55 8.84 -3.02
N TYR A 51 2.73 8.20 -1.85
CA TYR A 51 1.99 8.50 -0.63
C TYR A 51 2.71 9.59 0.20
N PRO A 52 1.98 10.39 1.01
CA PRO A 52 2.61 11.30 1.95
C PRO A 52 3.43 10.53 3.00
N SER A 53 4.38 11.23 3.62
CA SER A 53 5.09 10.66 4.77
C SER A 53 4.10 10.35 5.88
N ILE A 54 4.09 9.10 6.32
CA ILE A 54 3.27 8.63 7.45
C ILE A 54 4.10 8.50 8.73
N MET A 55 5.35 8.95 8.73
CA MET A 55 6.21 8.90 9.90
C MET A 55 5.88 10.02 10.90
N PRO A 56 5.88 9.73 12.21
CA PRO A 56 6.09 8.42 12.83
C PRO A 56 4.79 7.59 12.93
N VAL A 57 4.80 6.33 12.50
CA VAL A 57 3.65 5.41 12.67
C VAL A 57 3.69 4.80 14.07
N HIS A 58 2.52 4.56 14.68
CA HIS A 58 2.40 4.01 16.04
C HIS A 58 2.47 2.48 16.09
N HIS A 59 3.30 1.88 15.23
CA HIS A 59 3.53 0.45 15.23
C HIS A 59 4.67 0.03 16.18
N PRO A 60 4.64 -1.20 16.72
CA PRO A 60 3.57 -2.20 16.59
C PRO A 60 2.29 -1.78 17.34
N TYR A 61 1.13 -2.18 16.83
CA TYR A 61 -0.16 -1.89 17.45
C TYR A 61 -1.00 -3.16 17.57
N THR A 62 -1.52 -3.45 18.77
CA THR A 62 -2.36 -4.63 19.01
C THR A 62 -3.83 -4.24 18.90
N ILE A 63 -4.51 -4.82 17.91
CA ILE A 63 -5.96 -4.70 17.71
C ILE A 63 -6.56 -6.12 17.63
N PRO A 64 -7.64 -6.43 18.37
CA PRO A 64 -8.27 -7.73 18.27
C PRO A 64 -8.85 -7.96 16.86
N PRO A 65 -8.83 -9.21 16.34
CA PRO A 65 -9.37 -9.51 15.02
C PRO A 65 -10.83 -9.06 14.85
N GLU A 66 -11.65 -9.13 15.90
CA GLU A 66 -13.05 -8.70 15.90
C GLU A 66 -13.18 -7.21 15.55
N ALA A 67 -12.35 -6.35 16.14
CA ALA A 67 -12.34 -4.93 15.81
C ALA A 67 -11.86 -4.69 14.37
N VAL A 68 -10.94 -5.50 13.85
CA VAL A 68 -10.53 -5.43 12.44
C VAL A 68 -11.71 -5.83 11.53
N ILE A 69 -12.49 -6.86 11.90
CA ILE A 69 -13.69 -7.26 11.14
C ILE A 69 -14.68 -6.10 11.07
N ASP A 70 -15.00 -5.46 12.19
CA ASP A 70 -15.95 -4.34 12.23
C ASP A 70 -15.50 -3.17 11.35
N ILE A 71 -14.20 -2.86 11.37
CA ILE A 71 -13.62 -1.84 10.50
C ILE A 71 -13.75 -2.26 9.03
N LEU A 72 -13.40 -3.50 8.65
CA LEU A 72 -13.48 -3.96 7.26
C LEU A 72 -14.94 -4.04 6.74
N GLU A 73 -15.88 -4.52 7.56
CA GLU A 73 -17.30 -4.65 7.18
C GLU A 73 -18.00 -3.29 7.03
N SER A 74 -17.55 -2.26 7.75
CA SER A 74 -18.09 -0.89 7.63
C SER A 74 -17.58 -0.13 6.41
N LEU A 75 -16.53 -0.62 5.73
CA LEU A 75 -16.01 0.04 4.55
C LEU A 75 -16.97 -0.05 3.38
N THR A 76 -17.40 1.12 2.91
CA THR A 76 -18.25 1.24 1.72
C THR A 76 -17.63 2.17 0.68
N TYR A 77 -18.10 2.03 -0.56
CA TYR A 77 -17.69 2.86 -1.67
C TYR A 77 -18.89 3.21 -2.55
N ASP A 78 -18.84 4.37 -3.18
CA ASP A 78 -19.77 4.75 -4.22
C ASP A 78 -19.24 4.24 -5.57
N ALA A 79 -19.98 3.34 -6.20
CA ALA A 79 -19.72 2.96 -7.58
C ALA A 79 -20.24 4.09 -8.47
N GLY A 80 -19.34 4.87 -9.08
CA GLY A 80 -19.74 5.98 -9.96
C GLY A 80 -20.84 5.56 -10.94
N THR A 81 -21.92 6.34 -11.01
CA THR A 81 -23.05 6.08 -11.90
C THR A 81 -22.79 6.76 -13.25
N LEU A 82 -23.19 6.10 -14.34
CA LEU A 82 -23.24 6.73 -15.66
C LEU A 82 -24.53 7.53 -15.88
N LEU A 83 -25.47 7.46 -14.93
CA LEU A 83 -26.79 8.08 -15.02
C LEU A 83 -26.88 9.25 -14.01
N PRO A 84 -27.10 10.49 -14.49
CA PRO A 84 -27.02 11.70 -13.66
C PRO A 84 -28.09 11.82 -12.56
N LEU A 85 -29.14 10.98 -12.60
CA LEU A 85 -30.25 10.98 -11.64
C LEU A 85 -30.31 9.70 -10.78
N ALA A 86 -29.41 8.73 -11.02
CA ALA A 86 -29.34 7.53 -10.20
C ALA A 86 -28.47 7.81 -8.97
N THR A 87 -29.07 7.76 -7.78
CA THR A 87 -28.30 7.69 -6.54
C THR A 87 -27.67 6.30 -6.45
N ALA A 88 -26.34 6.22 -6.58
CA ALA A 88 -25.62 4.99 -6.30
C ALA A 88 -25.89 4.59 -4.84
N ARG A 89 -26.36 3.37 -4.63
CA ARG A 89 -26.32 2.77 -3.30
C ARG A 89 -24.87 2.45 -2.95
N PRO A 90 -24.39 2.81 -1.75
CA PRO A 90 -23.08 2.40 -1.28
C PRO A 90 -22.94 0.90 -1.35
N ARG A 91 -21.76 0.43 -1.76
CA ARG A 91 -21.42 -0.98 -1.81
C ARG A 91 -20.32 -1.27 -0.80
N SER A 92 -20.35 -2.45 -0.19
CA SER A 92 -19.27 -2.88 0.70
C SER A 92 -17.99 -3.13 -0.08
N VAL A 93 -16.85 -2.70 0.47
CA VAL A 93 -15.52 -2.98 -0.07
C VAL A 93 -15.16 -4.46 0.14
N PHE A 94 -15.51 -4.99 1.31
CA PHE A 94 -15.28 -6.37 1.69
C PHE A 94 -16.60 -7.08 1.96
N THR A 95 -16.70 -8.34 1.52
CA THR A 95 -17.75 -9.24 2.01
C THR A 95 -17.41 -9.71 3.42
N LYS A 96 -18.43 -10.13 4.18
CA LYS A 96 -18.24 -10.70 5.53
C LYS A 96 -17.26 -11.89 5.57
N PRO A 97 -17.30 -12.86 4.63
CA PRO A 97 -16.28 -13.91 4.57
C PRO A 97 -14.86 -13.38 4.32
N GLN A 98 -14.71 -12.36 3.47
CA GLN A 98 -13.41 -11.73 3.23
C GLN A 98 -12.88 -11.04 4.48
N ALA A 99 -13.72 -10.26 5.17
CA ALA A 99 -13.36 -9.59 6.41
C ALA A 99 -12.88 -10.60 7.48
N LYS A 100 -13.64 -11.68 7.69
CA LYS A 100 -13.27 -12.75 8.63
C LYS A 100 -11.95 -13.45 8.32
N ARG A 101 -11.61 -13.61 7.03
CA ARG A 101 -10.36 -14.23 6.60
C ARG A 101 -9.17 -13.29 6.72
N LEU A 102 -9.36 -12.02 6.37
CA LEU A 102 -8.30 -11.01 6.35
C LEU A 102 -7.96 -10.48 7.75
N ALA A 103 -8.96 -10.32 8.61
CA ALA A 103 -8.82 -9.73 9.93
C ALA A 103 -7.76 -10.37 10.86
N PRO A 104 -7.67 -11.70 11.04
CA PRO A 104 -6.65 -12.29 11.91
C PRO A 104 -5.23 -12.03 11.40
N GLU A 105 -5.04 -12.05 10.08
CA GLU A 105 -3.73 -11.80 9.47
C GLU A 105 -3.34 -10.32 9.55
N LEU A 106 -4.29 -9.40 9.37
CA LEU A 106 -4.05 -7.97 9.59
C LEU A 106 -3.79 -7.64 11.07
N SER A 107 -4.56 -8.22 11.99
CA SER A 107 -4.34 -8.07 13.44
C SER A 107 -2.91 -8.48 13.80
N LYS A 108 -2.47 -9.65 13.31
CA LYS A 108 -1.10 -10.13 13.47
C LYS A 108 -0.08 -9.18 12.83
N ALA A 109 -0.30 -8.77 11.58
CA ALA A 109 0.60 -7.87 10.86
C ALA A 109 0.80 -6.53 11.58
N LEU A 110 -0.28 -5.91 12.08
CA LEU A 110 -0.21 -4.64 12.81
C LEU A 110 0.56 -4.77 14.13
N SER A 111 0.50 -5.94 14.79
CA SER A 111 1.25 -6.22 16.02
C SER A 111 2.74 -6.51 15.78
N LEU A 112 3.14 -6.78 14.53
CA LEU A 112 4.52 -7.13 14.16
C LEU A 112 5.20 -6.06 13.29
N ALA A 113 4.43 -5.15 12.70
CA ALA A 113 4.96 -4.10 11.84
C ALA A 113 5.95 -3.21 12.61
N PRO A 114 7.14 -2.91 12.06
CA PRO A 114 7.98 -1.85 12.58
C PRO A 114 7.40 -0.47 12.21
N PRO A 115 7.76 0.61 12.94
CA PRO A 115 7.25 1.97 12.72
C PRO A 115 7.37 2.46 11.27
N GLU A 116 8.42 2.07 10.56
CA GLU A 116 8.70 2.47 9.18
C GLU A 116 7.93 1.68 8.10
N ARG A 117 7.06 0.73 8.47
CA ARG A 117 6.39 -0.17 7.52
C ARG A 117 4.89 -0.26 7.73
N VAL A 118 4.22 -0.66 6.66
CA VAL A 118 2.76 -0.84 6.62
C VAL A 118 2.42 -2.30 6.33
N SER A 119 1.21 -2.70 6.69
CA SER A 119 0.66 -4.01 6.34
C SER A 119 0.00 -3.90 4.97
N ALA A 120 0.61 -4.48 3.93
CA ALA A 120 0.00 -4.62 2.62
C ALA A 120 -0.84 -5.89 2.57
N PHE A 121 -2.00 -5.84 1.92
CA PHE A 121 -2.86 -6.99 1.74
C PHE A 121 -3.36 -7.15 0.31
N THR A 122 -3.69 -8.39 -0.03
CA THR A 122 -4.44 -8.78 -1.22
C THR A 122 -5.41 -9.87 -0.81
N ILE A 123 -6.69 -9.72 -1.14
CA ILE A 123 -7.69 -10.76 -0.90
C ILE A 123 -8.55 -10.96 -2.14
N ALA A 124 -8.72 -12.22 -2.52
CA ALA A 124 -9.57 -12.65 -3.62
C ALA A 124 -10.95 -13.09 -3.13
N ASP A 125 -11.94 -13.00 -4.01
CA ASP A 125 -13.19 -13.75 -3.83
C ASP A 125 -12.91 -15.26 -3.96
N VAL A 126 -13.50 -16.07 -3.08
CA VAL A 126 -13.33 -17.54 -3.09
C VAL A 126 -13.96 -18.15 -4.33
N GLU A 127 -15.11 -17.62 -4.76
CA GLU A 127 -15.84 -18.15 -5.91
C GLU A 127 -15.25 -17.63 -7.23
N LYS A 128 -14.57 -16.48 -7.18
CA LYS A 128 -14.08 -15.75 -8.35
C LYS A 128 -12.69 -15.16 -8.05
N PRO A 129 -11.63 -15.99 -8.05
CA PRO A 129 -10.29 -15.59 -7.60
C PRO A 129 -9.63 -14.53 -8.50
N ASP A 130 -10.18 -14.32 -9.70
CA ASP A 130 -9.83 -13.22 -10.58
C ASP A 130 -10.27 -11.84 -10.05
N ARG A 131 -11.06 -11.80 -8.97
CA ARG A 131 -11.55 -10.58 -8.31
C ARG A 131 -10.76 -10.31 -7.05
N LEU A 132 -9.87 -9.32 -7.11
CA LEU A 132 -8.96 -8.98 -6.03
C LEU A 132 -9.26 -7.60 -5.44
N THR A 133 -9.15 -7.49 -4.12
CA THR A 133 -9.05 -6.22 -3.40
C THR A 133 -7.66 -6.12 -2.79
N THR A 134 -6.95 -5.03 -3.07
CA THR A 134 -5.59 -4.80 -2.55
C THR A 134 -5.52 -3.46 -1.84
N GLY A 135 -4.65 -3.36 -0.85
CA GLY A 135 -4.49 -2.13 -0.10
C GLY A 135 -3.43 -2.19 0.99
N PHE A 136 -3.40 -1.13 1.78
CA PHE A 136 -2.53 -0.99 2.94
C PHE A 136 -3.33 -0.69 4.20
N VAL A 137 -2.83 -1.17 5.33
CA VAL A 137 -3.34 -0.88 6.66
C VAL A 137 -2.17 -0.52 7.58
N PHE A 138 -2.34 0.55 8.35
CA PHE A 138 -1.41 0.96 9.39
C PHE A 138 -2.12 1.79 10.46
N VAL A 139 -1.45 2.04 11.59
CA VAL A 139 -1.99 2.80 12.72
C VAL A 139 -1.17 4.06 12.96
N LEU A 140 -1.81 5.22 12.88
CA LEU A 140 -1.18 6.52 13.11
C LEU A 140 -2.09 7.33 14.03
N ASP A 141 -1.52 8.01 15.03
CA ASP A 141 -2.27 8.87 15.97
C ASP A 141 -3.47 8.21 16.67
N GLY A 142 -3.43 6.89 16.85
CA GLY A 142 -4.52 6.14 17.47
C GLY A 142 -5.72 5.92 16.53
N GLU A 143 -5.52 6.11 15.23
CA GLU A 143 -6.49 5.83 14.17
C GLU A 143 -5.95 4.73 13.24
N VAL A 144 -6.85 3.89 12.72
CA VAL A 144 -6.52 2.96 11.63
C VAL A 144 -6.64 3.69 10.30
N HIS A 145 -5.57 3.67 9.53
CA HIS A 145 -5.52 4.16 8.17
C HIS A 145 -5.64 2.98 7.21
N LEU A 146 -6.67 3.00 6.36
CA LEU A 146 -6.86 2.04 5.29
C LEU A 146 -6.78 2.75 3.93
N ILE A 147 -5.93 2.23 3.06
CA ILE A 147 -5.78 2.68 1.68
C ILE A 147 -6.19 1.52 0.78
N ILE A 148 -7.17 1.74 -0.09
CA ILE A 148 -7.57 0.75 -1.10
C ILE A 148 -6.89 1.12 -2.41
N GLU A 149 -5.99 0.29 -2.91
CA GLU A 149 -5.31 0.54 -4.19
C GLU A 149 -6.14 0.02 -5.35
N HIS A 150 -6.61 -1.21 -5.23
CA HIS A 150 -7.41 -1.87 -6.24
C HIS A 150 -8.69 -2.41 -5.61
N LEU A 151 -9.81 -2.09 -6.25
CA LEU A 151 -11.13 -2.58 -5.88
C LEU A 151 -11.78 -3.19 -7.12
N GLN A 152 -11.85 -4.52 -7.19
CA GLN A 152 -12.44 -5.19 -8.34
C GLN A 152 -13.92 -5.47 -8.13
N ARG A 153 -14.75 -5.02 -9.09
CA ARG A 153 -16.21 -5.19 -9.06
C ARG A 153 -16.61 -6.62 -9.45
N PRO A 154 -17.85 -7.02 -9.11
CA PRO A 154 -18.54 -8.02 -9.91
C PRO A 154 -18.63 -7.54 -11.37
N ARG A 155 -18.02 -8.27 -12.32
CA ARG A 155 -18.46 -8.23 -13.71
C ARG A 155 -19.94 -8.64 -13.68
N TYR A 156 -20.82 -7.82 -14.23
CA TYR A 156 -22.21 -8.20 -14.44
C TYR A 156 -22.21 -9.51 -15.25
N GLU A 157 -22.91 -10.54 -14.77
CA GLU A 157 -23.11 -11.78 -15.52
C GLU A 157 -24.01 -11.47 -16.71
N GLY A 158 -23.40 -11.12 -17.85
CA GLY A 158 -24.13 -10.82 -19.08
C GLY A 158 -23.33 -10.07 -20.15
N GLU A 159 -22.19 -9.46 -19.84
CA GLU A 159 -21.47 -8.63 -20.82
C GLU A 159 -20.28 -9.39 -21.42
N GLN A 160 -20.44 -9.82 -22.68
CA GLN A 160 -19.34 -10.37 -23.48
C GLN A 160 -18.24 -9.31 -23.68
N THR A 161 -17.01 -9.77 -23.51
CA THR A 161 -15.75 -9.04 -23.67
C THR A 161 -15.66 -8.36 -25.04
N SER A 162 -15.95 -7.06 -25.14
CA SER A 162 -15.52 -6.28 -26.31
C SER A 162 -15.36 -4.77 -26.09
N TYR A 163 -15.69 -4.21 -24.93
CA TYR A 163 -15.46 -2.79 -24.67
C TYR A 163 -14.56 -2.58 -23.45
N GLN A 164 -13.48 -1.83 -23.65
CA GLN A 164 -12.68 -1.26 -22.58
C GLN A 164 -13.63 -0.51 -21.64
N GLN A 165 -13.96 -1.13 -20.50
CA GLN A 165 -14.80 -0.48 -19.51
C GLN A 165 -14.06 0.76 -19.01
N PRO A 166 -14.72 1.93 -18.93
CA PRO A 166 -14.09 3.15 -18.46
C PRO A 166 -13.52 2.95 -17.05
N VAL A 167 -12.34 3.54 -16.82
CA VAL A 167 -11.69 3.59 -15.51
C VAL A 167 -12.71 4.09 -14.50
N SER A 168 -13.12 3.20 -13.59
CA SER A 168 -14.19 3.46 -12.64
C SER A 168 -13.80 4.61 -11.70
N ASN A 169 -14.54 5.72 -11.72
CA ASN A 169 -14.48 6.79 -10.71
C ASN A 169 -15.12 6.33 -9.37
N TRP A 170 -14.65 5.22 -8.80
CA TRP A 170 -15.09 4.80 -7.48
C TRP A 170 -14.41 5.67 -6.41
N LYS A 171 -15.11 5.88 -5.31
CA LYS A 171 -14.59 6.64 -4.15
C LYS A 171 -15.03 5.94 -2.88
N LEU A 172 -14.15 5.85 -1.89
CA LEU A 172 -14.57 5.40 -0.57
C LEU A 172 -15.59 6.37 0.00
N ARG A 173 -16.59 5.81 0.66
CA ARG A 173 -17.62 6.56 1.35
C ARG A 173 -17.49 6.30 2.84
N PRO A 174 -17.06 7.29 3.62
CA PRO A 174 -17.01 7.15 5.07
C PRO A 174 -18.37 6.84 5.66
N THR A 175 -18.38 5.97 6.68
CA THR A 175 -19.56 5.64 7.47
C THR A 175 -19.26 5.82 8.96
N GLY A 176 -20.28 6.17 9.75
CA GLY A 176 -20.12 6.40 11.19
C GLY A 176 -19.06 7.47 11.50
N ASN A 177 -18.04 7.10 12.28
CA ASN A 177 -16.95 7.99 12.70
C ASN A 177 -15.75 7.99 11.73
N GLN A 178 -15.87 7.32 10.59
CA GLN A 178 -14.81 7.31 9.58
C GLN A 178 -14.71 8.66 8.87
N ARG A 179 -13.52 8.98 8.37
CA ARG A 179 -13.27 10.18 7.57
C ARG A 179 -12.33 9.87 6.41
N LEU A 180 -12.48 10.59 5.29
CA LEU A 180 -11.48 10.55 4.22
C LEU A 180 -10.21 11.27 4.67
N TYR A 181 -9.07 10.81 4.17
CA TYR A 181 -7.82 11.57 4.28
C TYR A 181 -7.94 12.86 3.44
N ALA A 182 -8.06 14.00 4.11
CA ALA A 182 -8.04 15.31 3.48
C ALA A 182 -6.58 15.73 3.21
N ARG A 183 -6.26 16.13 1.97
CA ARG A 183 -4.89 16.25 1.50
C ARG A 183 -4.09 17.42 2.12
N HIS A 184 -2.77 17.19 2.16
CA HIS A 184 -1.63 18.10 2.31
C HIS A 184 -1.67 19.39 1.45
N LEU A 185 -1.05 20.45 1.99
CA LEU A 185 -0.89 21.81 1.44
C LEU A 185 -0.25 21.93 0.02
N ASN A 186 0.42 20.91 -0.52
CA ASN A 186 1.20 21.01 -1.77
C ASN A 186 0.89 19.94 -2.85
N GLY A 187 -0.21 19.19 -2.75
CA GLY A 187 -0.55 18.17 -3.75
C GLY A 187 -1.82 18.49 -4.53
N LYS A 188 -1.77 18.49 -5.88
CA LYS A 188 -2.96 18.51 -6.76
C LYS A 188 -3.76 17.18 -6.77
N GLY A 189 -4.95 17.13 -6.15
CA GLY A 189 -5.87 15.97 -6.20
C GLY A 189 -6.27 15.35 -4.84
N GLU A 190 -7.54 14.99 -4.66
CA GLU A 190 -8.08 14.34 -3.45
C GLU A 190 -7.77 12.82 -3.44
N MET A 191 -7.26 12.27 -2.33
CA MET A 191 -7.07 10.81 -2.18
C MET A 191 -8.36 10.16 -1.67
N THR A 192 -9.28 9.92 -2.60
CA THR A 192 -10.61 9.36 -2.31
C THR A 192 -10.62 7.88 -1.94
N ASN A 193 -9.45 7.23 -1.98
CA ASN A 193 -9.26 5.82 -1.66
C ASN A 193 -8.58 5.58 -0.30
N TRP A 194 -8.42 6.63 0.52
CA TRP A 194 -7.85 6.54 1.85
C TRP A 194 -8.86 6.98 2.90
N ILE A 195 -9.23 6.03 3.76
CA ILE A 195 -10.15 6.21 4.88
C ILE A 195 -9.42 6.05 6.21
N ILE A 196 -9.85 6.82 7.17
CA ILE A 196 -9.32 6.85 8.53
C ILE A 196 -10.49 6.47 9.44
N SER A 197 -10.26 5.47 10.29
CA SER A 197 -11.23 5.01 11.28
C SER A 197 -10.62 5.15 12.68
N PRO A 198 -11.29 5.84 13.62
CA PRO A 198 -10.82 5.87 14.99
C PRO A 198 -10.87 4.46 15.60
N LEU A 199 -9.94 4.17 16.50
CA LEU A 199 -9.88 2.92 17.26
C LEU A 199 -10.76 2.92 18.52
N ARG A 200 -11.39 4.05 18.85
CA ARG A 200 -12.20 4.30 20.04
C ARG A 200 -13.48 5.06 19.70
#